data_AF-A0A1V9G4W1-F1
#
_entry.id   AF-A0A1V9G4W1-F1
#
_cell.length_a   1.000
_cell.length_b   1.000
_cell.length_c   1.000
_cell.angle_alpha   90.00
_cell.angle_beta   90.00
_cell.angle_gamma   90.00
#
_symmetry.space_group_name_H-M   'P 1'
#
loop_
_entity.id
_entity.type
_entity.pdbx_description
1 polymer ?
#
loop_
_entity_poly.entity_id
_entity_poly.type
_entity_poly.pdbx_seq_one_letter_code
_entity_poly.pdbx_strand_id
1 'polypeptide(L)'
;MQLQIIKTTSADIKDFRKLFLHENNFQFVFDKCHYYGWADAYIFMADGTTIGYGAVWGTDKREDRDTIFEFYLLPPYRKHNSSIFHQFITASGPKLIECQSNDKQLTGMLYEFGKNIYAEAILFEEHVKTSLHIPGVQFGKRPPQDDNPVHFEGYYLMQNGELVANGGFLINYNFPYADIYMDVKEDCRQQGLGSLMVQELKKEIYRMGRVPAARCGINNNASKATLIKAGLQPCGFRLKGEIKNSGAL
;
A
#
# COMPACT_ATOMS: atom_id res chain seq x y z
N MET A 1 -20.47 22.24 16.88
CA MET A 1 -19.43 21.20 17.01
C MET A 1 -18.09 21.89 17.16
N GLN A 2 -17.56 21.90 18.38
CA GLN A 2 -16.20 22.34 18.66
C GLN A 2 -15.24 21.23 18.27
N LEU A 3 -14.41 21.47 17.26
CA LEU A 3 -13.45 20.52 16.74
C LEU A 3 -12.06 20.78 17.33
N GLN A 4 -11.32 19.71 17.62
CA GLN A 4 -9.93 19.74 18.03
C GLN A 4 -9.14 18.66 17.29
N ILE A 5 -7.95 19.03 16.82
CA ILE A 5 -7.00 18.11 16.17
C ILE A 5 -5.77 18.03 17.05
N ILE A 6 -5.50 16.87 17.64
CA ILE A 6 -4.46 16.71 18.67
C ILE A 6 -3.43 15.70 18.19
N LYS A 7 -2.17 16.12 18.12
CA LYS A 7 -1.04 15.22 17.85
C LYS A 7 -0.97 14.14 18.93
N THR A 8 -0.82 12.89 18.53
CA THR A 8 -0.96 11.72 19.39
C THR A 8 -0.01 10.60 18.95
N THR A 9 -0.06 9.45 19.62
CA THR A 9 0.78 8.30 19.30
C THR A 9 0.04 7.25 18.45
N SER A 10 0.79 6.34 17.83
CA SER A 10 0.17 5.20 17.13
C SER A 10 -0.63 4.28 18.06
N ALA A 11 -0.35 4.27 19.37
CA ALA A 11 -1.11 3.49 20.34
C ALA A 11 -2.53 4.05 20.51
N ASP A 12 -2.68 5.37 20.52
CA ASP A 12 -3.94 6.07 20.77
C ASP A 12 -4.95 5.93 19.62
N ILE A 13 -4.44 5.73 18.38
CA ILE A 13 -5.29 5.53 17.20
C ILE A 13 -5.54 4.05 16.86
N LYS A 14 -4.98 3.10 17.63
CA LYS A 14 -4.96 1.67 17.27
C LYS A 14 -6.34 1.10 16.97
N ASP A 15 -7.34 1.42 17.79
CA ASP A 15 -8.70 0.89 17.60
C ASP A 15 -9.42 1.55 16.42
N PHE A 16 -9.16 2.83 16.15
CA PHE A 16 -9.62 3.46 14.92
C PHE A 16 -8.97 2.86 13.68
N ARG A 17 -7.68 2.54 13.71
CA ARG A 17 -7.01 1.85 12.60
C ARG A 17 -7.62 0.48 12.32
N LYS A 18 -8.00 -0.27 13.37
CA LYS A 18 -8.73 -1.54 13.18
C LYS A 18 -10.06 -1.31 12.47
N LEU A 19 -10.83 -0.29 12.86
CA LEU A 19 -12.09 0.05 12.19
C LEU A 19 -11.85 0.47 10.74
N PHE A 20 -10.86 1.33 10.48
CA PHE A 20 -10.46 1.75 9.14
C PHE A 20 -10.14 0.55 8.24
N LEU A 21 -9.29 -0.37 8.70
CA LEU A 21 -8.90 -1.55 7.92
C LEU A 21 -10.08 -2.53 7.74
N HIS A 22 -10.89 -2.71 8.78
CA HIS A 22 -12.06 -3.60 8.73
C HIS A 22 -13.14 -3.08 7.77
N GLU A 23 -13.49 -1.80 7.85
CA GLU A 23 -14.54 -1.21 7.01
C GLU A 23 -14.15 -1.17 5.53
N ASN A 24 -12.86 -0.98 5.24
CA ASN A 24 -12.40 -0.89 3.86
C ASN A 24 -12.03 -2.24 3.25
N ASN A 25 -11.60 -3.21 4.07
CA ASN A 25 -11.26 -4.58 3.65
C ASN A 25 -10.35 -4.64 2.40
N PHE A 26 -9.25 -3.89 2.40
CA PHE A 26 -8.28 -3.86 1.29
C PHE A 26 -6.84 -4.11 1.75
N GLN A 27 -5.95 -4.29 0.78
CA GLN A 27 -4.51 -4.13 1.00
C GLN A 27 -4.17 -2.65 1.24
N PHE A 28 -3.46 -2.39 2.33
CA PHE A 28 -3.06 -1.05 2.74
C PHE A 28 -1.54 -0.92 2.70
N VAL A 29 -1.02 -0.39 1.59
CA VAL A 29 0.43 -0.34 1.32
C VAL A 29 1.21 0.55 2.30
N PHE A 30 0.53 1.44 3.01
CA PHE A 30 1.13 2.37 3.96
C PHE A 30 1.10 1.87 5.42
N ASP A 31 0.57 0.67 5.70
CA ASP A 31 0.50 0.14 7.08
C ASP A 31 1.88 0.12 7.76
N LYS A 32 2.92 -0.19 6.98
CA LYS A 32 4.32 -0.14 7.38
C LYS A 32 4.78 1.18 8.00
N CYS A 33 4.15 2.31 7.64
CA CYS A 33 4.55 3.63 8.13
C CYS A 33 4.35 3.73 9.65
N HIS A 34 3.31 3.09 10.18
CA HIS A 34 3.09 3.00 11.62
C HIS A 34 4.07 2.03 12.28
N TYR A 35 4.28 0.86 11.67
CA TYR A 35 5.18 -0.17 12.21
C TYR A 35 6.62 0.32 12.37
N TYR A 36 7.14 1.08 11.39
CA TYR A 36 8.51 1.59 11.42
C TYR A 36 8.67 2.95 12.13
N GLY A 37 7.61 3.53 12.71
CA GLY A 37 7.67 4.84 13.35
C GLY A 37 7.89 6.01 12.38
N TRP A 38 7.46 5.85 11.12
CA TRP A 38 7.57 6.88 10.09
C TRP A 38 6.36 7.81 10.02
N ALA A 39 5.36 7.59 10.88
CA ALA A 39 4.10 8.32 10.90
C ALA A 39 3.93 9.16 12.17
N ASP A 40 3.45 10.39 12.00
CA ASP A 40 2.89 11.20 13.08
C ASP A 40 1.37 11.09 13.02
N ALA A 41 0.75 10.75 14.16
CA ALA A 41 -0.69 10.52 14.27
C ALA A 41 -1.40 11.73 14.92
N TYR A 42 -2.66 11.93 14.55
CA TYR A 42 -3.51 12.98 15.09
C TYR A 42 -4.90 12.41 15.40
N ILE A 43 -5.42 12.67 16.60
CA ILE A 43 -6.80 12.34 16.97
C ILE A 43 -7.71 13.53 16.66
N PHE A 44 -8.92 13.24 16.21
CA PHE A 44 -9.95 14.23 15.96
C PHE A 44 -11.00 14.15 17.06
N MET A 45 -11.27 15.27 17.73
CA MET A 45 -12.31 15.36 18.75
C MET A 45 -13.40 16.34 18.34
N ALA A 46 -14.64 15.98 18.62
CA ALA A 46 -15.82 16.83 18.50
C ALA A 46 -16.56 16.86 19.83
N ASP A 47 -16.70 18.04 20.41
CA ASP A 47 -17.44 18.25 21.67
C ASP A 47 -16.97 17.28 22.79
N GLY A 48 -15.65 17.05 22.87
CA GLY A 48 -15.01 16.15 23.85
C GLY A 48 -15.02 14.66 23.49
N THR A 49 -15.64 14.26 22.38
CA THR A 49 -15.68 12.86 21.91
C THR A 49 -14.66 12.64 20.82
N THR A 50 -13.90 11.55 20.87
CA THR A 50 -13.01 11.15 19.77
C THR A 50 -13.82 10.60 18.59
N ILE A 51 -13.63 11.19 17.41
CA ILE A 51 -14.46 10.89 16.23
C ILE A 51 -13.69 10.31 15.05
N GLY A 52 -12.36 10.24 15.15
CA GLY A 52 -11.50 9.69 14.11
C GLY A 52 -10.04 10.08 14.29
N TYR A 53 -9.26 9.89 13.24
CA TYR A 53 -7.84 10.20 13.23
C TYR A 53 -7.32 10.49 11.82
N GLY A 54 -6.12 11.08 11.76
CA GLY A 54 -5.32 11.19 10.55
C GLY A 54 -3.87 10.88 10.84
N ALA A 55 -3.10 10.57 9.78
CA ALA A 55 -1.67 10.36 9.89
C ALA A 55 -0.92 11.02 8.74
N VAL A 56 0.26 11.54 9.07
CA VAL A 56 1.21 12.11 8.12
C VAL A 56 2.53 11.36 8.14
N TRP A 57 3.16 11.23 6.99
CA TRP A 57 4.50 10.66 6.82
C TRP A 57 5.32 11.55 5.89
N GLY A 58 6.62 11.29 5.80
CA GLY A 58 7.48 11.93 4.81
C GLY A 58 7.64 11.07 3.55
N THR A 59 7.22 11.59 2.40
CA THR A 59 7.28 10.85 1.13
C THR A 59 8.72 10.64 0.66
N ASP A 60 9.51 11.71 0.63
CA ASP A 60 10.88 11.72 0.09
C ASP A 60 11.90 11.47 1.21
N LYS A 61 11.81 12.28 2.27
CA LYS A 61 12.56 12.07 3.51
C LYS A 61 11.57 11.83 4.63
N ARG A 62 11.80 10.78 5.42
CA ARG A 62 10.82 10.32 6.42
C ARG A 62 10.53 11.43 7.43
N GLU A 63 11.58 12.13 7.86
CA GLU A 63 11.56 13.22 8.83
C GLU A 63 10.71 14.44 8.43
N ASP A 64 10.38 14.62 7.14
CA ASP A 64 9.67 15.81 6.66
C ASP A 64 8.20 15.86 7.11
N ARG A 65 7.57 14.70 7.35
CA ARG A 65 6.17 14.58 7.82
C ARG A 65 5.17 15.43 7.02
N ASP A 66 5.39 15.53 5.72
CA ASP A 66 4.74 16.50 4.83
C ASP A 66 3.58 15.94 4.01
N THR A 67 3.23 14.67 4.20
CA THR A 67 2.29 13.96 3.34
C THR A 67 1.20 13.27 4.17
N ILE A 68 -0.07 13.62 3.96
CA ILE A 68 -1.20 12.88 4.55
C ILE A 68 -1.32 11.53 3.83
N PHE A 69 -1.40 10.43 4.59
CA PHE A 69 -1.57 9.07 4.02
C PHE A 69 -2.67 8.23 4.67
N GLU A 70 -3.21 8.64 5.82
CA GLU A 70 -4.42 8.07 6.41
C GLU A 70 -5.34 9.20 6.89
N PHE A 71 -6.64 9.02 6.68
CA PHE A 71 -7.69 9.88 7.23
C PHE A 71 -8.96 9.04 7.43
N TYR A 72 -9.44 8.97 8.66
CA TYR A 72 -10.60 8.18 9.01
C TYR A 72 -11.52 8.94 9.95
N LEU A 73 -12.82 8.86 9.69
CA LEU A 73 -13.87 9.35 10.58
C LEU A 73 -14.91 8.25 10.80
N LEU A 74 -15.44 8.20 12.02
CA LEU A 74 -16.59 7.38 12.34
C LEU A 74 -17.77 7.75 11.43
N PRO A 75 -18.59 6.77 11.01
CA PRO A 75 -19.68 7.00 10.07
C PRO A 75 -20.59 8.22 10.38
N PRO A 76 -21.00 8.48 11.64
CA PRO A 76 -21.88 9.63 11.96
C PRO A 76 -21.26 11.01 11.66
N TYR A 77 -19.94 11.11 11.56
CA TYR A 77 -19.21 12.37 11.40
C TYR A 77 -18.72 12.61 9.97
N ARG A 78 -18.92 11.67 9.03
CA ARG A 78 -18.43 11.78 7.64
C ARG A 78 -19.04 12.93 6.84
N LYS A 79 -20.24 13.40 7.23
CA LYS A 79 -20.82 14.64 6.69
C LYS A 79 -19.97 15.90 6.97
N HIS A 80 -18.99 15.78 7.87
CA HIS A 80 -18.03 16.83 8.22
C HIS A 80 -16.61 16.55 7.70
N ASN A 81 -16.45 15.61 6.74
CA ASN A 81 -15.16 15.25 6.14
C ASN A 81 -14.34 16.50 5.77
N SER A 82 -14.89 17.36 4.91
CA SER A 82 -14.21 18.56 4.40
C SER A 82 -13.75 19.50 5.52
N SER A 83 -14.63 19.83 6.46
CA SER A 83 -14.30 20.77 7.54
C SER A 83 -13.27 20.21 8.52
N ILE A 84 -13.33 18.91 8.81
CA ILE A 84 -12.35 18.25 9.67
C ILE A 84 -11.01 18.09 8.95
N PHE A 85 -11.03 17.70 7.67
CA PHE A 85 -9.82 17.56 6.86
C PHE A 85 -9.08 18.88 6.71
N HIS A 86 -9.80 19.99 6.50
CA HIS A 86 -9.21 21.32 6.49
C HIS A 86 -8.50 21.66 7.82
N GLN A 87 -9.13 21.36 8.96
CA GLN A 87 -8.49 21.57 10.27
C GLN A 87 -7.29 20.64 10.47
N PHE A 88 -7.37 19.41 9.95
CA PHE A 88 -6.26 18.48 9.99
C PHE A 88 -5.06 18.98 9.17
N ILE A 89 -5.27 19.47 7.95
CA ILE A 89 -4.23 20.14 7.15
C ILE A 89 -3.63 21.30 7.94
N THR A 90 -4.48 22.15 8.53
CA THR A 90 -4.02 23.31 9.32
C THR A 90 -3.16 22.90 10.51
N ALA A 91 -3.54 21.85 11.23
CA ALA A 91 -2.85 21.39 12.44
C ALA A 91 -1.58 20.56 12.17
N SER A 92 -1.53 19.84 11.03
CA SER A 92 -0.40 18.98 10.68
C SER A 92 0.59 19.60 9.69
N GLY A 93 0.21 20.69 9.01
CA GLY A 93 1.04 21.39 8.02
C GLY A 93 1.53 20.55 6.83
N PRO A 94 0.77 19.59 6.28
CA PRO A 94 1.23 18.80 5.16
C PRO A 94 1.25 19.62 3.87
N LYS A 95 2.07 19.20 2.92
CA LYS A 95 2.17 19.76 1.57
C LYS A 95 1.52 18.85 0.53
N LEU A 96 1.40 17.56 0.86
CA LEU A 96 0.98 16.52 -0.08
C LEU A 96 -0.13 15.66 0.54
N ILE A 97 -0.91 15.07 -0.34
CA ILE A 97 -1.83 13.98 -0.01
C ILE A 97 -1.41 12.79 -0.87
N GLU A 98 -1.24 11.64 -0.24
CA GLU A 98 -0.92 10.40 -0.92
C GLU A 98 -1.87 9.30 -0.44
N CYS A 99 -2.61 8.70 -1.37
CA CYS A 99 -3.64 7.73 -1.01
C CYS A 99 -3.67 6.55 -1.96
N GLN A 100 -4.52 5.58 -1.65
CA GLN A 100 -4.87 4.53 -2.60
C GLN A 100 -6.28 4.83 -3.12
N SER A 101 -6.53 4.66 -4.41
CA SER A 101 -7.84 4.95 -5.01
C SER A 101 -8.98 4.06 -4.49
N ASN A 102 -8.65 2.95 -3.83
CA ASN A 102 -9.60 2.08 -3.13
C ASN A 102 -9.89 2.52 -1.68
N ASP A 103 -9.14 3.49 -1.14
CA ASP A 103 -9.56 4.30 0.02
C ASP A 103 -10.39 5.48 -0.47
N LYS A 104 -11.72 5.28 -0.46
CA LYS A 104 -12.67 6.27 -0.95
C LYS A 104 -12.67 7.56 -0.14
N GLN A 105 -12.43 7.49 1.16
CA GLN A 105 -12.53 8.66 2.04
C GLN A 105 -11.37 9.61 1.78
N LEU A 106 -10.12 9.11 1.82
CA LEU A 106 -8.96 9.94 1.55
C LEU A 106 -8.86 10.33 0.07
N THR A 107 -9.30 9.47 -0.86
CA THR A 107 -9.37 9.82 -2.29
C THR A 107 -10.34 10.98 -2.54
N GLY A 108 -11.48 11.02 -1.86
CA GLY A 108 -12.39 12.17 -1.93
C GLY A 108 -11.71 13.47 -1.48
N MET A 109 -10.97 13.42 -0.37
CA MET A 109 -10.21 14.57 0.14
C MET A 109 -9.06 14.96 -0.78
N LEU A 110 -8.40 14.00 -1.45
CA LEU A 110 -7.40 14.27 -2.48
C LEU A 110 -8.00 15.09 -3.63
N TYR A 111 -9.18 14.72 -4.16
CA TYR A 111 -9.81 15.49 -5.23
C TYR A 111 -10.33 16.85 -4.78
N GLU A 112 -10.78 16.97 -3.55
CA GLU A 112 -11.29 18.23 -2.99
C GLU A 112 -10.15 19.22 -2.68
N PHE A 113 -9.13 18.79 -1.96
CA PHE A 113 -8.05 19.64 -1.45
C PHE A 113 -6.77 19.59 -2.27
N GLY A 114 -6.64 18.64 -3.19
CA GLY A 114 -5.44 18.41 -3.99
C GLY A 114 -5.47 19.02 -5.39
N LYS A 115 -4.29 19.33 -5.91
CA LYS A 115 -4.00 19.73 -7.29
C LYS A 115 -2.84 18.88 -7.81
N ASN A 116 -2.59 18.94 -9.13
CA ASN A 116 -1.54 18.16 -9.78
C ASN A 116 -1.62 16.68 -9.40
N ILE A 117 -2.83 16.10 -9.44
CA ILE A 117 -3.08 14.73 -9.02
C ILE A 117 -2.60 13.77 -10.10
N TYR A 118 -1.79 12.77 -9.73
CA TYR A 118 -1.32 11.73 -10.62
C TYR A 118 -1.26 10.37 -9.92
N ALA A 119 -1.22 9.30 -10.72
CA ALA A 119 -1.02 7.94 -10.24
C ALA A 119 0.46 7.53 -10.40
N GLU A 120 1.09 7.06 -9.32
CA GLU A 120 2.47 6.56 -9.34
C GLU A 120 2.54 5.06 -9.65
N ALA A 121 1.57 4.30 -9.14
CA ALA A 121 1.58 2.85 -9.17
C ALA A 121 0.17 2.28 -9.29
N ILE A 122 0.09 1.07 -9.85
CA ILE A 122 -1.10 0.23 -9.87
C ILE A 122 -0.96 -0.78 -8.73
N LEU A 123 -2.05 -0.99 -7.98
CA LEU A 123 -2.19 -2.00 -6.95
C LEU A 123 -2.93 -3.21 -7.52
N PHE A 124 -2.49 -4.40 -7.17
CA PHE A 124 -3.07 -5.65 -7.66
C PHE A 124 -3.45 -6.57 -6.52
N GLU A 125 -4.62 -7.17 -6.65
CA GLU A 125 -5.13 -8.21 -5.75
C GLU A 125 -5.22 -9.55 -6.48
N GLU A 126 -5.33 -10.62 -5.70
CA GLU A 126 -5.62 -11.94 -6.25
C GLU A 126 -6.99 -11.97 -6.94
N HIS A 127 -7.03 -12.55 -8.14
CA HIS A 127 -8.25 -12.73 -8.90
C HIS A 127 -8.50 -14.19 -9.27
N VAL A 128 -7.54 -14.80 -9.98
CA VAL A 128 -7.69 -16.14 -10.55
C VAL A 128 -6.45 -16.98 -10.30
N LYS A 129 -6.68 -18.25 -9.94
CA LYS A 129 -5.63 -19.26 -9.88
C LYS A 129 -5.18 -19.63 -11.30
N THR A 130 -3.87 -19.62 -11.51
CA THR A 130 -3.25 -19.97 -12.78
C THR A 130 -2.56 -21.34 -12.72
N SER A 131 -2.27 -21.90 -13.90
CA SER A 131 -1.52 -23.16 -14.06
C SER A 131 -0.48 -23.02 -15.18
N LEU A 132 0.28 -21.92 -15.11
CA LEU A 132 1.42 -21.64 -15.97
C LEU A 132 2.46 -22.73 -15.79
N HIS A 133 2.94 -23.25 -16.91
CA HIS A 133 4.03 -24.21 -16.99
C HIS A 133 4.98 -23.78 -18.11
N ILE A 134 6.27 -23.81 -17.81
CA ILE A 134 7.33 -23.55 -18.79
C ILE A 134 8.26 -24.78 -18.75
N PRO A 135 8.40 -25.53 -19.86
CA PRO A 135 9.24 -26.72 -19.89
C PRO A 135 10.69 -26.42 -19.47
N GLY A 136 11.25 -27.32 -18.67
CA GLY A 136 12.64 -27.20 -18.19
C GLY A 136 12.87 -26.15 -17.10
N VAL A 137 11.81 -25.47 -16.62
CA VAL A 137 11.92 -24.50 -15.52
C VAL A 137 11.55 -25.14 -14.19
N GLN A 138 12.39 -24.93 -13.18
CA GLN A 138 12.20 -25.42 -11.81
C GLN A 138 12.09 -24.26 -10.84
N PHE A 139 11.12 -24.31 -9.93
CA PHE A 139 10.98 -23.37 -8.81
C PHE A 139 11.66 -23.91 -7.56
N GLY A 140 12.37 -23.06 -6.83
CA GLY A 140 13.02 -23.43 -5.59
C GLY A 140 13.16 -22.26 -4.63
N LYS A 141 13.66 -22.57 -3.43
CA LYS A 141 13.92 -21.61 -2.36
C LYS A 141 15.31 -21.86 -1.77
N ARG A 142 16.08 -20.80 -1.57
CA ARG A 142 17.35 -20.80 -0.82
C ARG A 142 17.08 -20.40 0.63
N PRO A 143 17.97 -20.75 1.57
CA PRO A 143 17.94 -20.15 2.89
C PRO A 143 17.91 -18.61 2.79
N PRO A 144 17.16 -17.93 3.68
CA PRO A 144 17.17 -16.47 3.74
C PRO A 144 18.59 -15.97 4.02
N GLN A 145 18.92 -14.79 3.48
CA GLN A 145 20.21 -14.13 3.69
C GLN A 145 20.11 -13.03 4.77
N ASP A 146 18.91 -12.49 4.97
CA ASP A 146 18.57 -11.54 6.03
C ASP A 146 17.65 -12.19 7.09
N ASP A 147 17.81 -11.78 8.34
CA ASP A 147 16.96 -12.16 9.49
C ASP A 147 15.71 -11.27 9.62
N ASN A 148 15.42 -10.43 8.62
CA ASN A 148 14.27 -9.55 8.63
C ASN A 148 12.94 -10.33 8.63
N PRO A 149 12.17 -10.29 9.74
CA PRO A 149 11.01 -11.15 9.93
C PRO A 149 9.83 -10.80 9.02
N VAL A 150 9.86 -9.64 8.36
CA VAL A 150 8.81 -9.22 7.42
C VAL A 150 9.17 -9.45 5.96
N HIS A 151 10.35 -10.00 5.67
CA HIS A 151 10.86 -10.17 4.30
C HIS A 151 11.12 -11.66 4.00
N PHE A 152 10.35 -12.20 3.05
CA PHE A 152 10.42 -13.59 2.64
C PHE A 152 11.09 -13.69 1.28
N GLU A 153 12.40 -13.90 1.29
CA GLU A 153 13.24 -13.93 0.11
C GLU A 153 13.75 -15.33 -0.25
N GLY A 154 14.69 -15.38 -1.21
CA GLY A 154 15.40 -16.59 -1.58
C GLY A 154 14.68 -17.47 -2.61
N TYR A 155 13.52 -17.07 -3.13
CA TYR A 155 12.80 -17.82 -4.16
C TYR A 155 13.43 -17.59 -5.53
N TYR A 156 13.49 -18.64 -6.35
CA TYR A 156 14.14 -18.61 -7.65
C TYR A 156 13.52 -19.54 -8.69
N LEU A 157 13.76 -19.23 -9.95
CA LEU A 157 13.55 -20.13 -11.09
C LEU A 157 14.90 -20.53 -11.69
N MET A 158 15.09 -21.82 -11.90
CA MET A 158 16.22 -22.37 -12.67
C MET A 158 15.72 -22.88 -14.02
N GLN A 159 16.47 -22.62 -15.10
CA GLN A 159 16.23 -23.20 -16.41
C GLN A 159 17.57 -23.66 -17.00
N ASN A 160 17.64 -24.92 -17.46
CA ASN A 160 18.87 -25.49 -18.03
C ASN A 160 20.12 -25.36 -17.13
N GLY A 161 19.96 -25.43 -15.81
CA GLY A 161 21.06 -25.27 -14.86
C GLY A 161 21.44 -23.83 -14.55
N GLU A 162 20.73 -22.84 -15.09
CA GLU A 162 20.97 -21.41 -14.83
C GLU A 162 19.85 -20.76 -14.03
N LEU A 163 20.21 -19.85 -13.13
CA LEU A 163 19.26 -18.99 -12.43
C LEU A 163 18.67 -17.98 -13.42
N VAL A 164 17.37 -17.98 -13.67
CA VAL A 164 16.74 -17.11 -14.68
C VAL A 164 15.82 -16.04 -14.09
N ALA A 165 15.33 -16.27 -12.87
CA ALA A 165 14.52 -15.29 -12.13
C ALA A 165 14.66 -15.49 -10.61
N ASN A 166 14.45 -14.41 -9.87
CA ASN A 166 14.41 -14.40 -8.40
C ASN A 166 13.21 -13.59 -7.91
N GLY A 167 12.80 -13.81 -6.67
CA GLY A 167 11.68 -13.08 -6.09
C GLY A 167 11.46 -13.37 -4.62
N GLY A 168 10.37 -12.81 -4.11
CA GLY A 168 9.94 -12.96 -2.74
C GLY A 168 8.73 -12.10 -2.45
N PHE A 169 8.43 -11.92 -1.16
CA PHE A 169 7.34 -11.05 -0.73
C PHE A 169 7.61 -10.42 0.62
N LEU A 170 6.94 -9.29 0.90
CA LEU A 170 6.96 -8.62 2.18
C LEU A 170 5.61 -8.73 2.89
N ILE A 171 5.61 -8.91 4.21
CA ILE A 171 4.40 -8.97 5.04
C ILE A 171 4.21 -7.73 5.93
N ASN A 172 4.75 -6.60 5.51
CA ASN A 172 4.66 -5.31 6.20
C ASN A 172 3.46 -4.45 5.76
N TYR A 173 2.56 -5.01 4.95
CA TYR A 173 1.20 -4.47 4.79
C TYR A 173 0.32 -4.97 5.93
N ASN A 174 -0.90 -4.43 6.01
CA ASN A 174 -1.88 -4.93 6.96
C ASN A 174 -2.15 -6.43 6.73
N PHE A 175 -2.42 -7.15 7.81
CA PHE A 175 -2.90 -8.53 7.70
C PHE A 175 -4.22 -8.57 6.91
N PRO A 176 -4.45 -9.56 6.01
CA PRO A 176 -3.61 -10.74 5.73
C PRO A 176 -2.64 -10.58 4.55
N TYR A 177 -2.34 -9.38 4.06
CA TYR A 177 -1.69 -9.20 2.76
C TYR A 177 -0.17 -9.45 2.77
N ALA A 178 0.36 -9.85 1.61
CA ALA A 178 1.80 -10.01 1.36
C ALA A 178 2.16 -9.47 -0.04
N ASP A 179 3.09 -8.50 -0.10
CA ASP A 179 3.48 -7.78 -1.33
C ASP A 179 4.57 -8.52 -2.10
N ILE A 180 4.26 -8.99 -3.31
CA ILE A 180 5.18 -9.73 -4.17
C ILE A 180 6.16 -8.78 -4.86
N TYR A 181 7.44 -9.19 -4.89
CA TYR A 181 8.45 -8.65 -5.78
C TYR A 181 9.14 -9.77 -6.55
N MET A 182 9.62 -9.45 -7.76
CA MET A 182 10.33 -10.39 -8.62
C MET A 182 11.23 -9.64 -9.60
N ASP A 183 12.26 -10.32 -10.08
CA ASP A 183 13.11 -9.89 -11.18
C ASP A 183 13.44 -11.07 -12.09
N VAL A 184 13.57 -10.79 -13.38
CA VAL A 184 13.92 -11.77 -14.41
C VAL A 184 15.14 -11.23 -15.15
N LYS A 185 16.17 -12.08 -15.30
CA LYS A 185 17.38 -11.76 -16.05
C LYS A 185 17.02 -11.23 -17.44
N GLU A 186 17.74 -10.21 -17.89
CA GLU A 186 17.34 -9.42 -19.07
C GLU A 186 17.22 -10.26 -20.35
N ASP A 187 18.16 -11.16 -20.56
CA ASP A 187 18.21 -12.13 -21.66
C ASP A 187 17.14 -13.24 -21.57
N CYS A 188 16.55 -13.41 -20.39
CA CYS A 188 15.49 -14.37 -20.10
C CYS A 188 14.08 -13.75 -20.10
N ARG A 189 13.96 -12.43 -20.32
CA ARG A 189 12.67 -11.71 -20.32
C ARG A 189 11.79 -12.13 -21.50
N GLN A 190 10.50 -11.79 -21.43
CA GLN A 190 9.47 -12.10 -22.45
C GLN A 190 9.17 -13.59 -22.66
N GLN A 191 9.71 -14.48 -21.82
CA GLN A 191 9.46 -15.93 -21.89
C GLN A 191 8.37 -16.43 -20.93
N GLY A 192 7.71 -15.51 -20.19
CA GLY A 192 6.68 -15.84 -19.19
C GLY A 192 7.23 -16.23 -17.81
N LEU A 193 8.54 -16.22 -17.61
CA LEU A 193 9.21 -16.57 -16.35
C LEU A 193 8.74 -15.70 -15.17
N GLY A 194 8.55 -14.40 -15.38
CA GLY A 194 8.03 -13.51 -14.32
C GLY A 194 6.64 -13.93 -13.84
N SER A 195 5.75 -14.31 -14.77
CA SER A 195 4.40 -14.74 -14.39
C SER A 195 4.40 -16.09 -13.69
N LEU A 196 5.29 -17.00 -14.11
CA LEU A 196 5.51 -18.27 -13.41
C LEU A 196 6.04 -18.02 -11.98
N MET A 197 7.01 -17.12 -11.80
CA MET A 197 7.51 -16.73 -10.48
C MET A 197 6.38 -16.21 -9.59
N VAL A 198 5.59 -15.25 -10.07
CA VAL A 198 4.45 -14.70 -9.31
C VAL A 198 3.44 -15.79 -8.95
N GLN A 199 3.13 -16.72 -9.88
CA GLN A 199 2.25 -17.86 -9.58
C GLN A 199 2.79 -18.71 -8.43
N GLU A 200 4.08 -19.06 -8.44
CA GLU A 200 4.66 -19.89 -7.39
C GLU A 200 4.71 -19.14 -6.05
N LEU A 201 5.05 -17.85 -6.06
CA LEU A 201 5.02 -17.00 -4.86
C LEU A 201 3.61 -16.89 -4.26
N LYS A 202 2.56 -16.79 -5.09
CA LYS A 202 1.16 -16.83 -4.62
C LYS A 202 0.88 -18.10 -3.82
N LYS A 203 1.39 -19.26 -4.25
CA LYS A 203 1.20 -20.53 -3.51
C LYS A 203 1.89 -20.50 -2.15
N GLU A 204 3.11 -19.97 -2.08
CA GLU A 204 3.86 -19.82 -0.82
C GLU A 204 3.15 -18.87 0.15
N ILE A 205 2.65 -17.74 -0.34
CA ILE A 205 1.88 -16.78 0.45
C ILE A 205 0.64 -17.45 1.06
N TYR A 206 -0.11 -18.22 0.27
CA TYR A 206 -1.27 -18.96 0.78
C TYR A 206 -0.90 -20.06 1.78
N ARG A 207 0.22 -20.78 1.57
CA ARG A 207 0.72 -21.77 2.54
C ARG A 207 1.00 -21.17 3.91
N MET A 208 1.32 -19.87 3.96
CA MET A 208 1.54 -19.11 5.18
C MET A 208 0.27 -18.47 5.76
N GLY A 209 -0.91 -18.74 5.20
CA GLY A 209 -2.17 -18.13 5.64
C GLY A 209 -2.28 -16.63 5.32
N ARG A 210 -1.61 -16.18 4.26
CA ARG A 210 -1.63 -14.78 3.78
C ARG A 210 -2.33 -14.68 2.42
N VAL A 211 -2.65 -13.45 2.01
CA VAL A 211 -3.28 -13.11 0.73
C VAL A 211 -2.28 -12.40 -0.18
N PRO A 212 -2.07 -12.86 -1.42
CA PRO A 212 -1.17 -12.21 -2.36
C PRO A 212 -1.62 -10.79 -2.71
N ALA A 213 -0.67 -9.87 -2.69
CA ALA A 213 -0.77 -8.51 -3.17
C ALA A 213 0.46 -8.21 -4.03
N ALA A 214 0.34 -7.24 -4.92
CA ALA A 214 1.48 -6.73 -5.66
C ALA A 214 1.22 -5.28 -6.08
N ARG A 215 2.29 -4.58 -6.44
CA ARG A 215 2.19 -3.29 -7.11
C ARG A 215 3.27 -3.14 -8.17
N CYS A 216 2.99 -2.33 -9.18
CA CYS A 216 4.01 -1.89 -10.13
C CYS A 216 3.82 -0.41 -10.49
N GLY A 217 4.89 0.24 -10.97
CA GLY A 217 4.79 1.61 -11.47
C GLY A 217 3.79 1.72 -12.63
N ILE A 218 3.13 2.88 -12.75
CA ILE A 218 2.06 3.12 -13.74
C ILE A 218 2.52 2.89 -15.19
N ASN A 219 3.79 3.20 -15.47
CA ASN A 219 4.40 3.07 -16.80
C ASN A 219 5.11 1.72 -17.01
N ASN A 220 5.14 0.83 -16.01
CA ASN A 220 5.79 -0.47 -16.13
C ASN A 220 4.85 -1.50 -16.78
N ASN A 221 4.72 -1.41 -18.10
CA ASN A 221 3.86 -2.30 -18.89
C ASN A 221 4.26 -3.78 -18.78
N ALA A 222 5.55 -4.08 -18.66
CA ALA A 222 6.05 -5.44 -18.55
C ALA A 222 5.62 -6.09 -17.23
N SER A 223 5.79 -5.40 -16.09
CA SER A 223 5.30 -5.90 -14.79
C SER A 223 3.78 -5.97 -14.74
N LYS A 224 3.07 -4.98 -15.29
CA LYS A 224 1.60 -5.03 -15.39
C LYS A 224 1.13 -6.28 -16.14
N ALA A 225 1.68 -6.55 -17.32
CA ALA A 225 1.35 -7.74 -18.09
C ALA A 225 1.73 -9.03 -17.35
N THR A 226 2.87 -9.04 -16.66
CA THR A 226 3.35 -10.16 -15.84
C THR A 226 2.36 -10.51 -14.73
N LEU A 227 1.91 -9.52 -13.96
CA LEU A 227 0.98 -9.67 -12.83
C LEU A 227 -0.41 -10.12 -13.31
N ILE A 228 -0.92 -9.52 -14.39
CA ILE A 228 -2.21 -9.93 -14.99
C ILE A 228 -2.14 -11.38 -15.48
N LYS A 229 -1.09 -11.75 -16.22
CA LYS A 229 -0.91 -13.12 -16.72
C LYS A 229 -0.74 -14.14 -15.59
N ALA A 230 -0.24 -13.73 -14.42
CA ALA A 230 -0.16 -14.57 -13.23
C ALA A 230 -1.51 -14.71 -12.49
N GLY A 231 -2.56 -14.02 -12.94
CA GLY A 231 -3.91 -14.10 -12.39
C GLY A 231 -4.21 -13.06 -11.30
N LEU A 232 -3.45 -11.97 -11.24
CA LEU A 232 -3.79 -10.80 -10.42
C LEU A 232 -4.63 -9.80 -11.23
N GLN A 233 -5.44 -8.99 -10.58
CA GLN A 233 -6.19 -7.90 -11.22
C GLN A 233 -5.91 -6.55 -10.57
N PRO A 234 -5.94 -5.43 -11.32
CA PRO A 234 -5.88 -4.10 -10.72
C PRO A 234 -7.03 -3.89 -9.72
N CYS A 235 -6.70 -3.49 -8.50
CA CYS A 235 -7.67 -3.20 -7.43
C CYS A 235 -7.61 -1.75 -6.95
N GLY A 236 -6.66 -0.96 -7.45
CA GLY A 236 -6.52 0.45 -7.12
C GLY A 236 -5.25 1.06 -7.69
N PHE A 237 -5.04 2.33 -7.37
CA PHE A 237 -3.86 3.10 -7.77
C PHE A 237 -3.30 3.85 -6.57
N ARG A 238 -1.97 3.96 -6.45
CA ARG A 238 -1.35 4.92 -5.53
C ARG A 238 -1.41 6.29 -6.19
N LEU A 239 -2.18 7.18 -5.58
CA LEU A 239 -2.40 8.54 -6.04
C LEU A 239 -1.61 9.51 -5.18
N LYS A 240 -1.11 10.58 -5.78
CA LYS A 240 -0.42 11.65 -5.10
C LYS A 240 -0.87 13.00 -5.66
N GLY A 241 -0.95 14.00 -4.81
CA GLY A 241 -1.27 15.37 -5.21
C GLY A 241 -0.75 16.40 -4.21
N GLU A 242 -0.57 17.62 -4.69
CA GLU A 242 -0.19 18.77 -3.86
C GLU A 242 -1.42 19.36 -3.21
N ILE A 243 -1.34 19.75 -1.94
CA ILE A 243 -2.40 20.50 -1.29
C ILE A 243 -2.51 21.87 -1.95
N LYS A 244 -3.74 22.30 -2.27
CA LYS A 244 -4.02 23.64 -2.79
C LYS A 244 -3.59 24.68 -1.74
N ASN A 245 -2.84 25.69 -2.16
CA ASN A 245 -2.50 26.81 -1.27
C ASN A 245 -3.80 27.42 -0.75
N SER A 246 -3.89 27.66 0.55
CA SER A 246 -5.06 28.12 1.31
C SER A 246 -5.56 29.53 0.94
N GLY A 247 -5.28 30.01 -0.27
CA GLY A 247 -5.89 31.21 -0.83
C GLY A 247 -7.31 30.91 -1.28
N ALA A 248 -8.26 31.03 -0.35
CA ALA A 248 -9.71 30.89 -0.54
C ALA A 248 -10.23 29.47 -0.76
N LEU A 249 -10.54 28.79 0.35
CA LEU A 249 -11.80 28.06 0.49
C LEU A 249 -12.79 28.97 1.23
#